data_AF-A0A0E9RM67-F1
#
_entry.id   AF-A0A0E9RM67-F1
#
_cell.length_a   1.000
_cell.length_b   1.000
_cell.length_c   1.000
_cell.angle_alpha   90.00
_cell.angle_beta   90.00
_cell.angle_gamma   90.00
#
_symmetry.space_group_name_H-M   'P 1'
#
loop_
_entity.id
_entity.type
_entity.pdbx_description
1 polymer ?
#
loop_
_entity_poly.entity_id
_entity_poly.type
_entity_poly.pdbx_seq_one_letter_code
_entity_poly.pdbx_strand_id
1 'polypeptide(L)' 'MLGGSFQNEITPTSTTVHALEGNNVTLSCSYSGYANNIQWYRQYPRSKPEFLLLILEGTGTVQKATPPDPRPSANIE' A
#
# COMPACT_ATOMS: atom_id res chain seq x y z
N MET A 1 31.68 11.49 6.75
CA MET A 1 30.41 11.95 7.33
C MET A 1 29.31 11.03 6.84
N LEU A 2 28.71 10.24 7.73
CA LEU A 2 27.56 9.38 7.40
C LEU A 2 26.31 10.25 7.55
N GLY A 3 25.81 10.77 6.43
CA GLY A 3 24.54 11.50 6.39
C GLY A 3 23.38 10.51 6.42
N GLY A 4 22.93 10.11 7.60
CA GLY A 4 21.67 9.38 7.75
C GLY A 4 20.52 10.37 7.76
N SER A 5 19.60 10.29 6.79
CA SER A 5 18.33 11.00 6.91
C SER A 5 17.38 10.19 7.79
N PHE A 6 16.80 10.80 8.83
CA PHE A 6 15.70 10.23 9.61
C PHE A 6 14.38 10.35 8.84
N GLN A 7 14.29 9.69 7.68
CA GLN A 7 13.05 9.67 6.90
C GLN A 7 12.18 8.48 7.32
N ASN A 8 10.86 8.71 7.34
CA ASN A 8 9.90 7.61 7.44
C ASN A 8 10.08 6.71 6.21
N GLU A 9 10.19 5.41 6.44
CA GLU A 9 10.41 4.42 5.41
C GLU A 9 9.20 3.50 5.32
N ILE A 10 8.86 3.04 4.11
CA ILE A 10 7.91 1.95 3.88
C ILE A 10 8.73 0.78 3.34
N THR A 11 8.78 -0.31 4.10
CA THR A 11 9.56 -1.51 3.77
C THR A 11 8.62 -2.65 3.41
N PRO A 12 8.63 -3.15 2.15
CA PRO A 12 7.81 -4.30 1.79
C PRO A 12 8.36 -5.58 2.40
N THR A 13 7.47 -6.49 2.82
CA THR A 13 7.86 -7.83 3.29
C THR A 13 8.47 -8.66 2.16
N SER A 14 7.99 -8.48 0.92
CA SER A 14 8.60 -9.02 -0.29
C SER A 14 8.54 -7.99 -1.42
N THR A 15 9.63 -7.87 -2.17
CA THR A 15 9.70 -6.97 -3.33
C THR A 15 8.92 -7.50 -4.53
N THR A 16 8.63 -8.79 -4.59
CA THR A 16 7.86 -9.42 -5.68
C THR A 16 7.09 -10.62 -5.15
N VAL A 17 5.84 -10.75 -5.57
CA VAL A 17 4.99 -11.90 -5.28
C VAL A 17 4.46 -12.45 -6.59
N HIS A 18 4.59 -13.76 -6.80
CA HIS A 18 4.08 -14.46 -7.97
C HIS A 18 2.86 -15.29 -7.58
N ALA A 19 1.83 -15.25 -8.42
CA ALA A 19 0.64 -16.06 -8.27
C ALA A 19 0.09 -16.47 -9.65
N LEU A 20 -0.69 -17.54 -9.67
CA LEU A 20 -1.46 -17.92 -10.84
C LEU A 20 -2.68 -16.99 -10.99
N GLU A 21 -3.15 -16.82 -12.22
CA GLU A 21 -4.35 -16.04 -12.48
C GLU A 21 -5.55 -16.61 -11.68
N GLY A 22 -6.35 -15.72 -11.09
CA GLY A 22 -7.49 -16.08 -10.25
C GLY A 22 -7.15 -16.32 -8.78
N ASN A 23 -5.87 -16.50 -8.42
CA ASN A 23 -5.46 -16.60 -7.02
C ASN A 23 -5.36 -15.22 -6.37
N ASN A 24 -5.62 -15.18 -5.06
CA ASN A 24 -5.42 -13.98 -4.26
C ASN A 24 -3.92 -13.74 -4.03
N VAL A 25 -3.53 -12.46 -4.00
CA VAL A 25 -2.19 -12.00 -3.65
C VAL A 25 -2.29 -11.09 -2.44
N THR A 26 -1.43 -11.34 -1.46
CA THR A 26 -1.26 -10.46 -0.29
C THR A 26 0.05 -9.70 -0.44
N LEU A 27 -0.03 -8.37 -0.44
CA LEU A 27 1.12 -7.47 -0.36
C LEU A 27 1.16 -6.90 1.04
N SER A 28 2.31 -7.03 1.70
CA SER A 28 2.52 -6.56 3.08
C SER A 28 3.70 -5.61 3.12
N CYS A 29 3.56 -4.52 3.88
CA CYS A 29 4.60 -3.54 4.12
C CYS A 29 4.59 -3.14 5.59
N SER A 30 5.77 -2.97 6.18
CA SER A 30 5.94 -2.21 7.42
C SER A 30 6.28 -0.76 7.08
N TYR A 31 5.99 0.15 8.00
CA TYR A 31 6.41 1.54 7.87
C TYR A 31 6.90 2.08 9.21
N SER A 32 7.78 3.07 9.17
CA SER A 32 8.31 3.74 10.34
C SER A 32 7.72 5.14 10.52
N GLY A 33 7.74 5.64 11.76
CA GLY A 33 7.20 6.95 12.11
C GLY A 33 5.68 6.94 12.31
N TYR A 34 5.10 8.14 12.37
CA TYR A 34 3.65 8.33 12.50
C TYR A 34 3.06 8.66 11.13
N ALA A 35 2.05 7.92 10.69
CA ALA A 35 1.21 8.31 9.58
C ALA A 35 -0.21 8.63 10.06
N ASN A 36 -0.91 9.45 9.29
CA ASN A 36 -2.34 9.72 9.52
C ASN A 36 -3.20 8.75 8.71
N ASN A 37 -2.67 8.32 7.56
CA ASN A 37 -3.30 7.38 6.66
C ASN A 37 -2.24 6.68 5.80
N ILE A 38 -2.59 5.49 5.33
CA ILE A 38 -1.81 4.68 4.39
C ILE A 38 -2.59 4.57 3.08
N GLN A 39 -1.95 4.84 1.95
CA GLN A 39 -2.60 4.87 0.64
C GLN A 39 -2.01 3.83 -0.30
N TRP A 40 -2.87 3.10 -1.01
CA TRP A 40 -2.49 2.06 -1.94
C TRP A 40 -2.78 2.50 -3.38
N TYR A 41 -1.78 2.30 -4.23
CA TYR A 41 -1.83 2.62 -5.65
C TYR A 41 -1.43 1.41 -6.50
N ARG A 42 -1.97 1.32 -7.72
CA ARG A 42 -1.55 0.37 -8.75
C ARG A 42 -0.99 1.12 -9.94
N GLN A 43 0.07 0.59 -10.54
CA GLN A 43 0.62 1.13 -11.78
C GLN A 43 0.93 0.01 -12.76
N TYR A 44 0.32 0.06 -13.94
CA TYR A 44 0.74 -0.76 -15.07
C TYR A 44 1.99 -0.17 -15.74
N PRO A 45 2.81 -0.98 -16.46
CA PRO A 45 3.99 -0.47 -17.14
C PRO A 45 3.66 0.75 -18.02
N ARG A 46 4.36 1.88 -17.77
CA ARG A 46 4.20 3.18 -18.44
C ARG A 46 2.86 3.91 -18.21
N SER A 47 2.02 3.44 -17.28
CA SER A 47 0.81 4.15 -16.87
C SER A 47 1.07 5.10 -15.70
N LYS A 48 0.13 6.00 -15.42
CA LYS A 48 0.14 6.78 -14.17
C LYS A 48 -0.27 5.88 -12.98
N PRO A 49 0.15 6.21 -11.74
CA PRO A 49 -0.41 5.58 -10.55
C PRO A 49 -1.94 5.78 -10.47
N GLU A 50 -2.65 4.70 -10.21
CA GLU A 50 -4.10 4.64 -10.01
C GLU A 50 -4.36 4.43 -8.52
N PHE A 51 -5.09 5.36 -7.90
CA PHE A 51 -5.52 5.23 -6.51
C PHE A 51 -6.48 4.05 -6.37
N LEU A 52 -6.24 3.17 -5.38
CA LEU A 52 -7.12 2.05 -5.07
C LEU A 52 -7.94 2.31 -3.80
N LEU A 53 -7.25 2.63 -2.70
CA LEU A 53 -7.85 2.86 -1.39
C LEU A 53 -6.88 3.59 -0.47
N LEU A 54 -7.41 4.14 0.62
CA LEU A 54 -6.65 4.58 1.78
C LEU A 54 -7.22 3.97 3.06
N ILE A 55 -6.38 3.88 4.08
CA ILE A 55 -6.72 3.42 5.42
C ILE A 55 -6.36 4.53 6.40
N LEU A 56 -7.29 4.98 7.23
CA LEU A 56 -7.00 5.90 8.33
C LEU A 56 -6.32 5.14 9.46
N GLU A 57 -5.12 5.55 9.87
CA GLU A 57 -4.32 4.80 10.85
C GLU A 57 -4.97 4.76 12.23
N GLY A 58 -5.53 5.89 12.67
CA GLY A 58 -6.17 5.98 13.99
C GLY A 58 -7.48 5.18 14.14
N THR A 59 -8.13 4.78 13.04
CA THR A 59 -9.44 4.10 13.10
C THR A 59 -9.50 2.80 12.30
N GLY A 60 -8.49 2.49 11.48
CA GLY A 60 -8.52 1.39 10.52
C GLY A 60 -9.57 1.53 9.41
N THR A 61 -10.22 2.70 9.29
CA THR A 61 -11.30 2.90 8.30
C THR A 61 -10.75 2.93 6.89
N VAL A 62 -11.33 2.14 5.99
CA VAL A 62 -10.94 2.06 4.59
C VAL A 62 -11.85 2.92 3.71
N GLN A 63 -11.26 3.84 2.95
CA GLN A 63 -11.94 4.58 1.89
C GLN A 63 -11.43 4.12 0.52
N LYS A 64 -12.34 3.62 -0.32
CA LYS A 64 -12.02 3.11 -1.66
C LYS A 64 -12.04 4.21 -2.72
N ALA A 65 -11.38 3.95 -3.85
CA ALA A 65 -11.45 4.79 -5.04
C ALA A 65 -12.89 4.96 -5.56
N THR A 66 -13.10 6.00 -6.36
CA THR A 66 -14.37 6.26 -7.05
C THR A 66 -14.12 6.25 -8.56
N PRO A 67 -14.75 5.34 -9.34
CA PRO A 67 -15.55 4.20 -8.87
C PRO A 67 -14.69 3.14 -8.14
N PRO A 68 -15.30 2.32 -7.27
CA PRO A 68 -14.55 1.33 -6.50
C PRO A 68 -14.09 0.16 -7.39
N ASP A 69 -12.80 -0.22 -7.29
CA ASP A 69 -12.31 -1.52 -7.74
C ASP A 69 -12.74 -2.57 -6.69
N PRO A 70 -13.50 -3.62 -7.05
CA PRO A 70 -13.99 -4.60 -6.08
C PRO A 70 -12.90 -5.56 -5.59
N ARG A 71 -11.76 -5.64 -6.29
CA ARG A 71 -10.70 -6.63 -6.01
C ARG A 71 -9.84 -6.29 -4.78
N PRO A 72 -9.32 -5.06 -4.59
CA PRO A 72 -8.46 -4.78 -3.46
C PRO A 72 -9.22 -4.65 -2.14
N SER A 73 -8.62 -5.22 -1.10
CA SER A 73 -8.95 -5.04 0.31
C SER A 73 -7.66 -4.77 1.07
N ALA A 74 -7.72 -4.01 2.15
CA ALA A 74 -6.55 -3.75 2.97
C ALA A 74 -6.94 -3.50 4.43
N ASN A 75 -6.00 -3.79 5.32
CA ASN A 75 -6.07 -3.57 6.77
C ASN A 75 -4.70 -3.12 7.27
N ILE A 76 -4.68 -2.48 8.44
CA ILE A 76 -3.46 -2.26 9.22
C ILE A 76 -3.46 -3.31 10.32
N GLU A 77 -2.32 -3.96 10.53
CA GLU A 77 -2.08 -4.95 11.60
C GLU A 77 -1.27 -4.32 12.73
#